data_AF-A0A7S0TBZ1-F1
#
_entry.id   AF-A0A7S0TBZ1-F1
#
_cell.length_a   1.000
_cell.length_b   1.000
_cell.length_c   1.000
_cell.angle_alpha   90.00
_cell.angle_beta   90.00
_cell.angle_gamma   90.00
#
_symmetry.space_group_name_H-M   'P 1'
#
loop_
_entity.id
_entity.type
_entity.pdbx_description
1 polymer ?
#
loop_
_entity_poly.entity_id
_entity_poly.type
_entity_poly.pdbx_seq_one_letter_code
_entity_poly.pdbx_strand_id
1 'polypeptide(L)'
;MSTTTRSGVVHALSGTTDVRRRRRHNARARTQRTCKTTTTTTTTRAAASAQDDASGGVENVVIIGSGPAGYTAAIYAGRANLRPLVFEGFQAGGVPGGQLMTTTEVENFPGFPEGITGPDLMDKMRKQAERWGAVMHTEDVETVDFSTRPFTIRSSDREVKANSVILATGATAKRLGIPAEQTLWSKGISACAICDGASPIFKDEEVAVVGGGDTATEEAVYLTKYCKHVHLLVRGPTMRASKAMQDRVIQHKGITVHYNTECVDALPNSKGLLGSLKLRDTANGDERRLNVKGLFYGIGHTPNSKIYGNQIELDSAGYVVVKDGSKTSLEGVFSAGDLHDQEYRQAITAAGSGCMAAITVERYLTENNLLIEYHQSKQKAQPASKTVEDAEPEAEDSETFDIEATKHYGQFALRKLYHESDRVLMVMYSSPTCGPCRRLKPMLDKVVQEYDSKVHYVEIDIVADPEIAEAAGVAGTPTTQIFYKKERLKVLSGVKMKSEYREVIESAIGAPAPATEAPAPVAPEPVGASSGKR
;
A
#
# COMPACT_ATOMS: atom_id res chain seq x y z
N MET A 1 30.57 17.19 54.27
CA MET A 1 29.81 18.29 53.65
C MET A 1 28.34 17.90 53.66
N SER A 2 27.51 18.80 54.21
CA SER A 2 26.04 18.75 54.30
C SER A 2 25.42 18.42 52.93
N THR A 3 24.41 17.56 52.79
CA THR A 3 23.01 17.93 53.04
C THR A 3 22.06 16.73 52.90
N THR A 4 20.97 16.89 53.62
CA THR A 4 19.84 16.03 53.98
C THR A 4 18.89 15.69 52.82
N THR A 5 18.35 14.47 52.78
CA THR A 5 16.99 14.20 52.27
C THR A 5 16.25 13.27 53.21
N ARG A 6 15.06 13.72 53.63
CA ARG A 6 14.20 13.14 54.66
C ARG A 6 13.37 11.97 54.13
N SER A 7 13.30 10.93 54.96
CA SER A 7 12.27 9.90 55.01
C SER A 7 10.94 10.47 55.55
N GLY A 8 9.82 9.91 55.07
CA GLY A 8 8.47 10.13 55.63
C GLY A 8 7.51 9.05 55.12
N VAL A 9 7.10 8.15 56.01
CA VAL A 9 6.16 7.04 55.82
C VAL A 9 4.83 7.38 56.52
N VAL A 10 3.73 6.72 56.08
CA VAL A 10 2.39 6.49 56.70
C VAL A 10 1.48 7.73 56.90
N HIS A 11 0.14 7.71 56.73
CA HIS A 11 -0.87 6.68 56.97
C HIS A 11 -2.18 6.96 56.20
N ALA A 12 -2.92 5.88 55.90
CA ALA A 12 -4.30 5.87 55.42
C ALA A 12 -5.33 6.26 56.50
N LEU A 13 -6.44 6.92 56.09
CA LEU A 13 -7.68 6.96 56.87
C LEU A 13 -8.92 6.93 55.96
N SER A 14 -9.82 6.03 56.33
CA SER A 14 -11.17 5.76 55.84
C SER A 14 -12.18 6.84 56.22
N GLY A 15 -13.20 7.06 55.39
CA GLY A 15 -14.37 7.87 55.73
C GLY A 15 -15.56 7.56 54.83
N THR A 16 -16.49 6.76 55.35
CA THR A 16 -17.81 6.43 54.79
C THR A 16 -18.79 7.59 54.97
N THR A 17 -19.61 7.89 53.95
CA THR A 17 -20.93 8.52 54.15
C THR A 17 -21.97 8.00 53.16
N ASP A 18 -23.05 7.51 53.77
CA ASP A 18 -24.29 6.93 53.25
C ASP A 18 -25.24 8.03 52.74
N VAL A 19 -25.79 7.89 51.52
CA VAL A 19 -27.01 8.61 51.10
C VAL A 19 -27.97 7.69 50.36
N ARG A 20 -28.96 7.26 51.14
CA ARG A 20 -30.29 6.69 50.86
C ARG A 20 -30.88 6.84 49.44
N ARG A 21 -31.37 5.67 48.99
CA ARG A 21 -32.40 5.40 47.97
C ARG A 21 -33.64 6.32 48.06
N ARG A 22 -34.12 6.78 46.89
CA ARG A 22 -35.55 7.01 46.64
C ARG A 22 -35.98 6.36 45.32
N ARG A 23 -36.78 5.29 45.44
CA ARG A 23 -37.62 4.76 44.36
C ARG A 23 -38.79 5.72 44.14
N ARG A 24 -39.12 6.02 42.88
CA ARG A 24 -40.46 6.47 42.49
C ARG A 24 -40.99 5.54 41.41
N HIS A 25 -42.06 4.84 41.76
CA HIS A 25 -43.01 4.27 40.82
C HIS A 25 -43.72 5.40 40.07
N ASN A 26 -43.99 5.19 38.78
CA ASN A 26 -45.26 5.62 38.22
C ASN A 26 -45.71 4.66 37.13
N ALA A 27 -46.99 4.30 37.21
CA ALA A 27 -47.66 3.29 36.41
C ALA A 27 -48.56 3.94 35.35
N ARG A 28 -48.67 3.25 34.21
CA ARG A 28 -49.80 3.16 33.25
C ARG A 28 -50.36 4.45 32.63
N ALA A 29 -50.28 4.50 31.29
CA ALA A 29 -51.47 4.63 30.45
C ALA A 29 -51.24 3.91 29.12
N ARG A 30 -52.17 3.01 28.80
CA ARG A 30 -52.19 2.12 27.63
C ARG A 30 -53.24 2.72 26.68
N THR A 31 -52.82 3.20 25.52
CA THR A 31 -53.75 3.68 24.49
C THR A 31 -53.59 2.78 23.26
N GLN A 32 -54.61 1.95 23.02
CA GLN A 32 -54.75 1.16 21.81
C GLN A 32 -54.98 2.10 20.63
N ARG A 33 -54.09 2.06 19.63
CA ARG A 33 -54.36 2.55 18.28
C ARG A 33 -54.37 1.34 17.34
N THR A 34 -55.55 1.02 16.85
CA THR A 34 -55.79 0.10 15.75
C THR A 34 -55.14 0.66 14.49
N CYS A 35 -54.21 -0.07 13.88
CA CYS A 35 -53.71 0.23 12.55
C CYS A 35 -54.05 -0.94 11.62
N LYS A 36 -54.82 -0.63 10.57
CA LYS A 36 -55.27 -1.55 9.54
C LYS A 36 -54.08 -2.09 8.76
N THR A 37 -54.10 -3.39 8.51
CA THR A 37 -53.19 -4.11 7.62
C THR A 37 -53.51 -3.72 6.18
N THR A 38 -52.60 -3.01 5.52
CA THR A 38 -52.60 -2.87 4.06
C THR A 38 -51.30 -3.48 3.55
N THR A 39 -51.45 -4.57 2.81
CA THR A 39 -50.39 -5.27 2.10
C THR A 39 -49.90 -4.40 0.95
N THR A 40 -48.65 -3.93 1.02
CA THR A 40 -47.97 -3.36 -0.14
C THR A 40 -46.63 -4.07 -0.28
N THR A 41 -46.57 -4.96 -1.27
CA THR A 41 -45.35 -5.57 -1.79
C THR A 41 -44.50 -4.44 -2.37
N THR A 42 -43.33 -4.15 -1.79
CA THR A 42 -42.39 -3.17 -2.34
C THR A 42 -40.99 -3.76 -2.37
N THR A 43 -40.60 -4.06 -3.60
CA THR A 43 -39.28 -4.23 -4.20
C THR A 43 -38.08 -3.81 -3.32
N THR A 44 -37.31 -4.80 -2.87
CA THR A 44 -36.05 -4.67 -2.11
C THR A 44 -34.85 -4.37 -3.02
N ARG A 45 -34.87 -3.23 -3.71
CA ARG A 45 -33.73 -2.85 -4.58
C ARG A 45 -33.50 -1.34 -4.58
N ALA A 46 -33.17 -0.75 -3.42
CA ALA A 46 -32.78 0.66 -3.33
C ALA A 46 -32.05 1.08 -2.03
N ALA A 47 -31.55 0.17 -1.19
CA ALA A 47 -31.02 0.55 0.13
C ALA A 47 -29.51 0.81 0.18
N ALA A 48 -28.75 0.51 -0.88
CA ALA A 48 -27.30 0.66 -0.89
C ALA A 48 -26.80 1.97 -1.53
N SER A 49 -27.62 2.67 -2.32
CA SER A 49 -27.21 3.89 -3.05
C SER A 49 -27.59 5.20 -2.36
N ALA A 50 -28.42 5.17 -1.31
CA ALA A 50 -28.97 6.38 -0.71
C ALA A 50 -28.05 7.08 0.31
N GLN A 51 -26.91 6.48 0.68
CA GLN A 51 -25.94 7.06 1.63
C GLN A 51 -24.80 7.84 0.95
N ASP A 52 -24.65 7.75 -0.37
CA ASP A 52 -23.59 8.45 -1.12
C ASP A 52 -23.93 9.91 -1.48
N ASP A 53 -25.21 10.31 -1.40
CA ASP A 53 -25.67 11.63 -1.89
C ASP A 53 -25.57 12.79 -0.88
N ALA A 54 -25.16 12.53 0.37
CA ALA A 54 -25.18 13.56 1.41
C ALA A 54 -24.14 14.69 1.22
N SER A 55 -23.09 14.49 0.40
CA SER A 55 -22.04 15.49 0.17
C SER A 55 -22.04 16.15 -1.21
N GLY A 56 -23.08 15.93 -2.03
CA GLY A 56 -23.12 16.46 -3.39
C GLY A 56 -21.95 15.97 -4.26
N GLY A 57 -21.37 14.79 -3.95
CA GLY A 57 -20.25 14.21 -4.68
C GLY A 57 -18.86 14.74 -4.31
N VAL A 58 -18.74 15.49 -3.20
CA VAL A 58 -17.45 16.01 -2.71
C VAL A 58 -17.03 15.25 -1.45
N GLU A 59 -15.81 14.69 -1.45
CA GLU A 59 -15.26 14.01 -0.28
C GLU A 59 -14.70 15.02 0.74
N ASN A 60 -14.82 14.71 2.03
CA ASN A 60 -14.16 15.50 3.07
C ASN A 60 -12.64 15.48 2.88
N VAL A 61 -12.10 14.27 2.71
CA VAL A 61 -10.66 14.02 2.60
C VAL A 61 -10.37 12.87 1.64
N VAL A 62 -9.46 13.13 0.72
CA VAL A 62 -8.83 12.11 -0.13
C VAL A 62 -7.39 11.89 0.34
N ILE A 63 -7.00 10.63 0.50
CA ILE A 63 -5.65 10.21 0.90
C ILE A 63 -5.01 9.54 -0.31
N ILE A 64 -3.85 10.03 -0.74
CA ILE A 64 -3.10 9.48 -1.87
C ILE A 64 -1.90 8.71 -1.32
N GLY A 65 -1.98 7.39 -1.29
CA GLY A 65 -0.93 6.49 -0.82
C GLY A 65 -1.39 5.53 0.29
N SER A 66 -0.84 4.31 0.27
CA SER A 66 -1.21 3.18 1.12
C SER A 66 -0.12 2.72 2.09
N GLY A 67 0.90 3.54 2.32
CA GLY A 67 1.91 3.22 3.35
C GLY A 67 1.36 3.35 4.78
N PRO A 68 2.22 3.16 5.80
CA PRO A 68 1.85 3.36 7.21
C PRO A 68 1.22 4.75 7.48
N ALA A 69 1.71 5.79 6.80
CA ALA A 69 1.18 7.14 6.89
C ALA A 69 -0.27 7.23 6.37
N GLY A 70 -0.52 6.71 5.15
CA GLY A 70 -1.84 6.76 4.52
C GLY A 70 -2.89 5.96 5.29
N TYR A 71 -2.57 4.73 5.68
CA TYR A 71 -3.50 3.92 6.48
C TYR A 71 -3.74 4.49 7.87
N THR A 72 -2.72 5.05 8.53
CA THR A 72 -2.95 5.71 9.84
C THR A 72 -3.82 6.95 9.68
N ALA A 73 -3.59 7.75 8.65
CA ALA A 73 -4.43 8.90 8.35
C ALA A 73 -5.89 8.47 8.11
N ALA A 74 -6.12 7.40 7.35
CA ALA A 74 -7.44 6.85 7.09
C ALA A 74 -8.14 6.34 8.37
N ILE A 75 -7.40 5.70 9.28
CA ILE A 75 -7.95 5.27 10.58
C ILE A 75 -8.44 6.46 11.39
N TYR A 76 -7.62 7.52 11.50
CA TYR A 76 -7.97 8.70 12.30
C TYR A 76 -9.12 9.49 11.66
N ALA A 77 -9.09 9.73 10.35
CA ALA A 77 -10.15 10.40 9.63
C ALA A 77 -11.48 9.61 9.68
N GLY A 78 -11.43 8.29 9.55
CA GLY A 78 -12.61 7.43 9.69
C GLY A 78 -13.22 7.48 11.09
N ARG A 79 -12.39 7.49 12.14
CA ARG A 79 -12.83 7.65 13.53
C ARG A 79 -13.43 9.02 13.83
N ALA A 80 -13.03 10.05 13.10
CA ALA A 80 -13.61 11.38 13.12
C ALA A 80 -14.87 11.51 12.23
N ASN A 81 -15.45 10.39 11.78
CA ASN A 81 -16.63 10.34 10.91
C ASN A 81 -16.45 11.11 9.59
N LEU A 82 -15.22 11.20 9.06
CA LEU A 82 -14.95 11.94 7.81
C LEU A 82 -15.13 11.10 6.55
N ARG A 83 -15.32 9.78 6.68
CA ARG A 83 -15.40 8.80 5.57
C ARG A 83 -14.26 9.00 4.54
N PRO A 84 -12.99 8.77 4.93
CA PRO A 84 -11.86 9.05 4.06
C PRO A 84 -11.86 8.14 2.83
N LEU A 85 -11.59 8.71 1.66
CA LEU A 85 -11.33 7.95 0.44
C LEU A 85 -9.81 7.80 0.27
N VAL A 86 -9.33 6.58 0.02
CA VAL A 86 -7.90 6.27 -0.07
C VAL A 86 -7.59 5.67 -1.44
N PHE A 87 -6.67 6.30 -2.17
CA PHE A 87 -6.04 5.70 -3.35
C PHE A 87 -4.81 4.91 -2.93
N GLU A 88 -4.86 3.59 -3.11
CA GLU A 88 -3.85 2.69 -2.61
C GLU A 88 -2.64 2.52 -3.54
N GLY A 89 -2.75 2.96 -4.79
CA GLY A 89 -1.78 2.65 -5.85
C GLY A 89 -2.01 1.26 -6.46
N PHE A 90 -1.48 1.05 -7.66
CA PHE A 90 -1.58 -0.21 -8.39
C PHE A 90 -0.30 -0.58 -9.14
N GLN A 91 0.03 0.15 -10.22
CA GLN A 91 1.23 -0.04 -11.02
C GLN A 91 2.28 1.01 -10.65
N ALA A 92 1.97 2.29 -10.84
CA ALA A 92 2.89 3.39 -10.58
C ALA A 92 3.16 3.56 -9.08
N GLY A 93 2.12 3.42 -8.25
CA GLY A 93 2.24 3.41 -6.78
C GLY A 93 2.79 2.11 -6.21
N GLY A 94 2.95 1.07 -7.03
CA GLY A 94 3.40 -0.25 -6.61
C GLY A 94 2.34 -1.02 -5.83
N VAL A 95 2.80 -2.03 -5.08
CA VAL A 95 1.92 -2.88 -4.27
C VAL A 95 1.32 -2.08 -3.11
N PRO A 96 -0.03 -2.10 -2.93
CA PRO A 96 -0.68 -1.50 -1.77
C PRO A 96 -0.03 -1.92 -0.46
N GLY A 97 0.25 -0.96 0.42
CA GLY A 97 1.06 -1.13 1.63
C GLY A 97 2.43 -0.45 1.56
N GLY A 98 2.86 0.00 0.37
CA GLY A 98 4.09 0.75 0.19
C GLY A 98 5.36 -0.08 0.42
N GLN A 99 6.44 0.56 0.87
CA GLN A 99 7.78 -0.06 0.92
C GLN A 99 7.86 -1.33 1.78
N LEU A 100 7.04 -1.43 2.83
CA LEU A 100 6.99 -2.60 3.72
C LEU A 100 6.51 -3.88 3.00
N MET A 101 5.87 -3.76 1.85
CA MET A 101 5.49 -4.92 1.04
C MET A 101 6.69 -5.64 0.43
N THR A 102 7.87 -5.02 0.49
CA THR A 102 9.13 -5.58 0.00
C THR A 102 10.08 -6.00 1.13
N THR A 103 9.70 -5.78 2.40
CA THR A 103 10.45 -6.28 3.55
C THR A 103 9.90 -7.62 4.02
N THR A 104 10.78 -8.41 4.65
CA THR A 104 10.43 -9.72 5.20
C THR A 104 9.90 -9.58 6.61
N GLU A 105 10.70 -9.05 7.53
CA GLU A 105 10.39 -8.95 8.96
C GLU A 105 10.52 -7.50 9.46
N VAL A 106 9.66 -7.11 10.39
CA VAL A 106 9.59 -5.81 11.02
C VAL A 106 9.63 -6.01 12.53
N GLU A 107 10.77 -5.71 13.13
CA GLU A 107 11.00 -5.87 14.58
C GLU A 107 10.90 -4.55 15.35
N ASN A 108 10.84 -3.42 14.64
CA ASN A 108 10.91 -2.07 15.20
C ASN A 108 9.58 -1.30 15.15
N PHE A 109 8.47 -1.97 14.82
CA PHE A 109 7.13 -1.40 14.93
C PHE A 109 6.50 -1.82 16.27
N PRO A 110 6.21 -0.87 17.19
CA PRO A 110 5.75 -1.21 18.53
C PRO A 110 4.37 -1.90 18.51
N GLY A 111 4.19 -2.86 19.43
CA GLY A 111 2.97 -3.66 19.54
C GLY A 111 3.10 -5.09 19.01
N PHE A 112 4.24 -5.44 18.40
CA PHE A 112 4.56 -6.78 17.89
C PHE A 112 5.85 -7.29 18.55
N PRO A 113 5.78 -7.81 19.80
CA PRO A 113 6.97 -8.20 20.55
C PRO A 113 7.74 -9.38 19.94
N GLU A 114 7.07 -10.23 19.16
CA GLU A 114 7.67 -11.32 18.40
C GLU A 114 8.02 -10.94 16.95
N GLY A 115 7.96 -9.65 16.60
CA GLY A 115 8.07 -9.18 15.22
C GLY A 115 6.80 -9.44 14.39
N ILE A 116 6.77 -8.89 13.18
CA ILE A 116 5.69 -9.11 12.21
C ILE A 116 6.23 -8.97 10.79
N THR A 117 5.66 -9.68 9.82
CA THR A 117 6.06 -9.44 8.43
C THR A 117 5.57 -8.08 7.93
N GLY A 118 6.33 -7.47 7.02
CA GLY A 118 5.91 -6.21 6.40
C GLY A 118 4.51 -6.29 5.75
N PRO A 119 4.22 -7.30 4.92
CA PRO A 119 2.89 -7.52 4.35
C PRO A 119 1.78 -7.71 5.40
N ASP A 120 2.01 -8.48 6.46
CA ASP A 120 0.98 -8.70 7.49
C ASP A 120 0.69 -7.43 8.31
N LEU A 121 1.72 -6.63 8.58
CA LEU A 121 1.55 -5.33 9.22
C LEU A 121 0.66 -4.41 8.36
N MET A 122 0.94 -4.33 7.05
CA MET A 122 0.15 -3.51 6.13
C MET A 122 -1.27 -4.01 5.96
N ASP A 123 -1.50 -5.32 5.87
CA ASP A 123 -2.84 -5.90 5.82
C ASP A 123 -3.64 -5.58 7.10
N LYS A 124 -3.02 -5.70 8.28
CA LYS A 124 -3.67 -5.32 9.56
C LYS A 124 -4.04 -3.83 9.58
N MET A 125 -3.15 -2.94 9.14
CA MET A 125 -3.42 -1.50 9.08
C MET A 125 -4.54 -1.18 8.07
N ARG A 126 -4.52 -1.80 6.90
CA ARG A 126 -5.57 -1.67 5.87
C ARG A 126 -6.94 -2.09 6.39
N LYS A 127 -7.05 -3.28 6.99
CA LYS A 127 -8.28 -3.80 7.61
C LYS A 127 -8.78 -2.89 8.72
N GLN A 128 -7.88 -2.30 9.51
CA GLN A 128 -8.26 -1.35 10.55
C GLN A 128 -8.83 -0.05 9.96
N ALA A 129 -8.27 0.45 8.86
CA ALA A 129 -8.80 1.62 8.16
C ALA A 129 -10.21 1.33 7.58
N GLU A 130 -10.39 0.20 6.89
CA GLU A 130 -11.68 -0.23 6.34
C GLU A 130 -12.75 -0.38 7.43
N ARG A 131 -12.38 -0.97 8.58
CA ARG A 131 -13.28 -1.08 9.75
C ARG A 131 -13.82 0.27 10.21
N TRP A 132 -13.02 1.33 10.12
CA TRP A 132 -13.42 2.70 10.47
C TRP A 132 -14.03 3.48 9.29
N GLY A 133 -14.39 2.79 8.20
CA GLY A 133 -15.19 3.35 7.11
C GLY A 133 -14.38 4.06 6.05
N ALA A 134 -13.07 3.80 6.00
CA ALA A 134 -12.25 4.23 4.87
C ALA A 134 -12.68 3.48 3.60
N VAL A 135 -12.86 4.23 2.51
CA VAL A 135 -13.19 3.68 1.19
C VAL A 135 -11.90 3.50 0.41
N MET A 136 -11.56 2.25 0.09
CA MET A 136 -10.30 1.90 -0.55
C MET A 136 -10.45 1.73 -2.07
N HIS A 137 -9.62 2.43 -2.83
CA HIS A 137 -9.49 2.28 -4.28
C HIS A 137 -8.07 1.87 -4.64
N THR A 138 -7.93 0.64 -5.13
CA THR A 138 -6.66 0.10 -5.63
C THR A 138 -6.38 0.61 -7.03
N GLU A 139 -6.08 1.91 -7.13
CA GLU A 139 -5.89 2.66 -8.36
C GLU A 139 -4.71 3.63 -8.20
N ASP A 140 -4.02 3.92 -9.29
CA ASP A 140 -3.01 4.98 -9.32
C ASP A 140 -3.68 6.33 -9.54
N VAL A 141 -3.28 7.32 -8.73
CA VAL A 141 -3.60 8.72 -9.04
C VAL A 141 -2.64 9.19 -10.12
N GLU A 142 -3.20 9.58 -11.26
CA GLU A 142 -2.44 10.01 -12.43
C GLU A 142 -2.27 11.53 -12.46
N THR A 143 -3.31 12.27 -12.08
CA THR A 143 -3.28 13.74 -12.03
C THR A 143 -4.03 14.28 -10.83
N VAL A 144 -3.57 15.44 -10.36
CA VAL A 144 -4.26 16.25 -9.36
C VAL A 144 -4.34 17.69 -9.85
N ASP A 145 -5.46 18.35 -9.57
CA ASP A 145 -5.65 19.78 -9.79
C ASP A 145 -6.03 20.44 -8.46
N PHE A 146 -5.08 21.21 -7.93
CA PHE A 146 -5.20 21.97 -6.70
C PHE A 146 -5.44 23.47 -6.94
N SER A 147 -5.64 23.90 -8.20
CA SER A 147 -5.86 25.30 -8.54
C SER A 147 -7.24 25.82 -8.13
N THR A 148 -8.23 24.93 -8.06
CA THR A 148 -9.63 25.24 -7.76
C THR A 148 -10.15 24.34 -6.64
N ARG A 149 -10.99 24.89 -5.77
CA ARG A 149 -11.68 24.14 -4.71
C ARG A 149 -13.13 23.85 -5.09
N PRO A 150 -13.69 22.66 -4.77
CA PRO A 150 -13.00 21.50 -4.20
C PRO A 150 -11.95 20.94 -5.17
N PHE A 151 -10.87 20.40 -4.60
CA PHE A 151 -9.72 19.87 -5.35
C PHE A 151 -10.14 18.68 -6.20
N THR A 152 -9.45 18.46 -7.33
CA THR A 152 -9.76 17.35 -8.23
C THR A 152 -8.64 16.33 -8.25
N ILE A 153 -8.98 15.06 -8.09
CA ILE A 153 -8.05 13.93 -8.10
C ILE A 153 -8.56 12.93 -9.15
N ARG A 154 -7.69 12.51 -10.07
CA ARG A 154 -8.06 11.60 -11.16
C ARG A 154 -7.18 10.35 -11.18
N SER A 155 -7.82 9.20 -11.30
CA SER A 155 -7.24 7.94 -11.75
C SER A 155 -7.78 7.59 -13.14
N SER A 156 -7.35 6.46 -13.70
CA SER A 156 -7.90 5.95 -14.95
C SER A 156 -9.40 5.59 -14.85
N ASP A 157 -9.88 5.26 -13.65
CA ASP A 157 -11.24 4.77 -13.41
C ASP A 157 -12.19 5.85 -12.85
N ARG A 158 -11.68 6.92 -12.23
CA ARG A 158 -12.53 7.91 -11.56
C ARG A 158 -11.92 9.31 -11.48
N GLU A 159 -12.82 10.29 -11.45
CA GLU A 159 -12.54 11.65 -10.97
C GLU A 159 -13.25 11.86 -9.63
N VAL A 160 -12.52 12.36 -8.63
CA VAL A 160 -13.04 12.65 -7.29
C VAL A 160 -12.81 14.12 -6.95
N LYS A 161 -13.81 14.77 -6.37
CA LYS A 161 -13.69 16.11 -5.78
C LYS A 161 -13.46 16.00 -4.27
N ALA A 162 -12.59 16.83 -3.71
CA ALA A 162 -12.27 16.78 -2.28
C ALA A 162 -12.09 18.17 -1.65
N ASN A 163 -12.61 18.34 -0.43
CA ASN A 163 -12.38 19.54 0.37
C ASN A 163 -10.94 19.63 0.91
N SER A 164 -10.31 18.46 1.14
CA SER A 164 -8.93 18.35 1.60
C SER A 164 -8.23 17.11 1.04
N VAL A 165 -6.90 17.15 1.00
CA VAL A 165 -6.08 16.03 0.49
C VAL A 165 -4.89 15.77 1.41
N ILE A 166 -4.62 14.49 1.70
CA ILE A 166 -3.39 14.04 2.37
C ILE A 166 -2.51 13.33 1.36
N LEU A 167 -1.29 13.84 1.17
CA LEU A 167 -0.26 13.29 0.31
C LEU A 167 0.61 12.33 1.13
N ALA A 168 0.46 11.04 0.88
CA ALA A 168 1.13 9.96 1.60
C ALA A 168 1.80 8.96 0.64
N THR A 169 2.26 9.44 -0.52
CA THR A 169 2.88 8.61 -1.57
C THR A 169 4.27 8.09 -1.22
N GLY A 170 4.85 8.58 -0.12
CA GLY A 170 6.14 8.14 0.42
C GLY A 170 7.31 8.48 -0.50
N ALA A 171 8.38 7.69 -0.37
CA ALA A 171 9.57 7.76 -1.20
C ALA A 171 10.00 6.37 -1.65
N THR A 172 10.82 6.31 -2.68
CA THR A 172 11.36 5.07 -3.24
C THR A 172 12.87 5.02 -3.03
N ALA A 173 13.36 3.98 -2.37
CA ALA A 173 14.80 3.76 -2.20
C ALA A 173 15.50 3.66 -3.57
N LYS A 174 16.59 4.42 -3.75
CA LYS A 174 17.41 4.32 -4.96
C LYS A 174 18.14 2.98 -4.93
N ARG A 175 18.13 2.29 -6.08
CA ARG A 175 18.80 1.01 -6.28
C ARG A 175 19.92 1.14 -7.31
N LEU A 176 20.88 0.22 -7.28
CA LEU A 176 22.01 0.24 -8.21
C LEU A 176 21.63 -0.35 -9.58
N GLY A 177 20.64 -1.23 -9.63
CA GLY A 177 20.25 -1.92 -10.87
C GLY A 177 21.28 -2.95 -11.32
N ILE A 178 22.03 -3.54 -10.39
CA ILE A 178 23.00 -4.61 -10.71
C ILE A 178 22.26 -5.90 -11.14
N PRO A 179 22.88 -6.76 -11.97
CA PRO A 179 22.19 -7.92 -12.55
C PRO A 179 21.51 -8.84 -11.53
N ALA A 180 22.20 -9.21 -10.45
CA ALA A 180 21.64 -10.08 -9.42
C ALA A 180 20.68 -9.39 -8.43
N GLU A 181 20.49 -8.07 -8.51
CA GLU A 181 19.75 -7.26 -7.53
C GLU A 181 18.35 -7.81 -7.26
N GLN A 182 17.59 -8.12 -8.31
CA GLN A 182 16.22 -8.61 -8.18
C GLN A 182 16.15 -9.99 -7.51
N THR A 183 17.14 -10.86 -7.74
CA THR A 183 17.16 -12.23 -7.21
C THR A 183 17.62 -12.29 -5.75
N LEU A 184 18.47 -11.34 -5.35
CA LEU A 184 19.10 -11.28 -4.02
C LEU A 184 18.50 -10.20 -3.12
N TRP A 185 17.52 -9.42 -3.62
CA TRP A 185 16.74 -8.49 -2.81
C TRP A 185 16.06 -9.23 -1.64
N SER A 186 16.23 -8.70 -0.43
CA SER A 186 15.79 -9.33 0.82
C SER A 186 16.41 -10.72 1.10
N LYS A 187 17.48 -11.09 0.37
CA LYS A 187 18.31 -12.29 0.58
C LYS A 187 19.79 -11.92 0.77
N GLY A 188 20.02 -10.77 1.39
CA GLY A 188 21.35 -10.19 1.63
C GLY A 188 21.54 -8.80 1.00
N ILE A 189 20.69 -8.37 0.06
CA ILE A 189 20.65 -6.98 -0.41
C ILE A 189 19.50 -6.24 0.26
N SER A 190 19.78 -5.06 0.83
CA SER A 190 18.81 -4.17 1.48
C SER A 190 19.11 -2.70 1.17
N ALA A 191 18.11 -1.84 1.31
CA ALA A 191 18.28 -0.38 1.27
C ALA A 191 18.02 0.31 2.62
N CYS A 192 17.90 -0.45 3.71
CA CYS A 192 17.74 0.11 5.05
C CYS A 192 18.62 -0.66 6.05
N ALA A 193 19.80 -0.11 6.35
CA ALA A 193 20.69 -0.72 7.33
C ALA A 193 20.09 -0.73 8.74
N ILE A 194 19.31 0.31 9.08
CA ILE A 194 18.65 0.43 10.38
C ILE A 194 17.62 -0.68 10.59
N CYS A 195 16.87 -1.01 9.54
CA CYS A 195 15.80 -2.01 9.55
C CYS A 195 16.38 -3.42 9.68
N ASP A 196 17.29 -3.79 8.77
CA ASP A 196 17.69 -5.20 8.61
C ASP A 196 19.05 -5.51 9.25
N GLY A 197 19.83 -4.50 9.64
CA GLY A 197 21.21 -4.68 10.10
C GLY A 197 21.37 -5.51 11.38
N ALA A 198 20.32 -5.61 12.19
CA ALA A 198 20.29 -6.46 13.39
C ALA A 198 19.88 -7.92 13.10
N SER A 199 19.48 -8.23 11.85
CA SER A 199 19.01 -9.55 11.46
C SER A 199 20.09 -10.63 11.72
N PRO A 200 19.70 -11.84 12.18
CA PRO A 200 20.64 -12.92 12.46
C PRO A 200 21.58 -13.29 11.31
N ILE A 201 21.21 -13.00 10.06
CA ILE A 201 22.03 -13.31 8.87
C ILE A 201 23.28 -12.43 8.74
N PHE A 202 23.32 -11.27 9.40
CA PHE A 202 24.43 -10.32 9.35
C PHE A 202 25.24 -10.26 10.64
N LYS A 203 24.73 -10.85 11.72
CA LYS A 203 25.39 -10.87 13.02
C LYS A 203 26.75 -11.56 12.94
N ASP A 204 27.80 -10.87 13.40
CA ASP A 204 29.19 -11.34 13.37
C ASP A 204 29.74 -11.64 11.96
N GLU A 205 29.14 -11.05 10.92
CA GLU A 205 29.51 -11.26 9.52
C GLU A 205 30.07 -9.99 8.88
N GLU A 206 30.72 -10.13 7.73
CA GLU A 206 31.20 -8.99 6.94
C GLU A 206 30.12 -8.52 5.98
N VAL A 207 29.88 -7.21 5.95
CA VAL A 207 28.85 -6.57 5.12
C VAL A 207 29.42 -5.40 4.35
N ALA A 208 28.77 -5.00 3.26
CA ALA A 208 29.12 -3.83 2.48
C ALA A 208 28.01 -2.78 2.53
N VAL A 209 28.39 -1.50 2.53
CA VAL A 209 27.50 -0.36 2.34
C VAL A 209 27.94 0.36 1.07
N VAL A 210 27.02 0.64 0.15
CA VAL A 210 27.29 1.45 -1.03
C VAL A 210 26.81 2.87 -0.82
N GLY A 211 27.71 3.83 -1.02
CA GLY A 211 27.39 5.25 -0.92
C GLY A 211 28.56 6.05 -0.36
N GLY A 212 28.44 7.38 -0.43
CA GLY A 212 29.49 8.28 0.06
C GLY A 212 28.98 9.58 0.64
N GLY A 213 27.68 9.69 0.92
CA GLY A 213 27.07 10.80 1.67
C GLY A 213 26.89 10.45 3.14
N ASP A 214 26.32 11.37 3.92
CA ASP A 214 26.14 11.18 5.37
C ASP A 214 25.34 9.91 5.69
N THR A 215 24.25 9.63 4.96
CA THR A 215 23.45 8.39 5.14
C THR A 215 24.31 7.13 5.07
N ALA A 216 25.16 6.98 4.04
CA ALA A 216 26.01 5.78 3.92
C ALA A 216 27.01 5.67 5.07
N THR A 217 27.56 6.80 5.53
CA THR A 217 28.52 6.80 6.64
C THR A 217 27.85 6.51 7.99
N GLU A 218 26.64 7.01 8.21
CA GLU A 218 25.85 6.73 9.42
C GLU A 218 25.43 5.26 9.48
N GLU A 219 24.92 4.73 8.37
CA GLU A 219 24.54 3.33 8.24
C GLU A 219 25.76 2.40 8.41
N ALA A 220 26.91 2.75 7.85
CA ALA A 220 28.14 1.99 8.03
C ALA A 220 28.54 1.92 9.51
N VAL A 221 28.50 3.06 10.23
CA VAL A 221 28.76 3.07 11.68
C VAL A 221 27.70 2.28 12.44
N TYR A 222 26.42 2.39 12.07
CA TYR A 222 25.35 1.65 12.71
C TYR A 222 25.56 0.14 12.62
N LEU A 223 25.93 -0.38 11.45
CA LEU A 223 26.14 -1.81 11.20
C LEU A 223 27.30 -2.40 12.03
N THR A 224 28.30 -1.59 12.42
CA THR A 224 29.41 -2.07 13.27
C THR A 224 28.98 -2.52 14.67
N LYS A 225 27.73 -2.22 15.09
CA LYS A 225 27.16 -2.72 16.35
C LYS A 225 26.82 -4.21 16.30
N TYR A 226 26.60 -4.77 15.11
CA TYR A 226 26.10 -6.13 14.91
C TYR A 226 27.02 -6.96 14.02
N CYS A 227 27.64 -6.33 13.03
CA CYS A 227 28.48 -6.98 12.04
C CYS A 227 29.95 -7.00 12.48
N LYS A 228 30.69 -8.02 12.05
CA LYS A 228 32.12 -8.17 12.35
C LYS A 228 32.96 -7.08 11.68
N HIS A 229 32.63 -6.74 10.43
CA HIS A 229 33.34 -5.73 9.66
C HIS A 229 32.44 -5.11 8.59
N VAL A 230 32.62 -3.82 8.30
CA VAL A 230 31.83 -3.09 7.31
C VAL A 230 32.72 -2.51 6.22
N HIS A 231 32.42 -2.85 4.96
CA HIS A 231 33.07 -2.31 3.77
C HIS A 231 32.25 -1.15 3.20
N LEU A 232 32.72 0.09 3.35
CA LEU A 232 32.07 1.26 2.75
C LEU A 232 32.60 1.47 1.33
N LEU A 233 31.76 1.22 0.32
CA LEU A 233 32.08 1.31 -1.10
C LEU A 233 31.71 2.70 -1.63
N VAL A 234 32.73 3.51 -1.93
CA VAL A 234 32.61 4.87 -2.43
C VAL A 234 33.02 4.88 -3.90
N ARG A 235 32.08 5.21 -4.79
CA ARG A 235 32.31 5.19 -6.25
C ARG A 235 33.39 6.17 -6.72
N GLY A 236 33.57 7.29 -6.01
CA GLY A 236 34.54 8.32 -6.37
C GLY A 236 35.81 8.29 -5.52
N PRO A 237 36.79 9.16 -5.82
CA PRO A 237 38.03 9.28 -5.05
C PRO A 237 37.83 9.96 -3.69
N THR A 238 36.65 10.56 -3.44
CA THR A 238 36.31 11.28 -2.22
C THR A 238 34.87 11.01 -1.79
N MET A 239 34.59 11.19 -0.49
CA MET A 239 33.23 11.18 0.06
C MET A 239 32.58 12.55 -0.05
N ARG A 240 31.26 12.58 -0.23
CA ARG A 240 30.39 13.77 -0.15
C ARG A 240 29.88 14.02 1.28
N ALA A 241 30.01 13.06 2.18
CA ALA A 241 29.61 13.18 3.58
C ALA A 241 30.27 14.39 4.27
N SER A 242 29.65 14.90 5.33
CA SER A 242 30.24 15.93 6.18
C SER A 242 31.61 15.50 6.72
N LYS A 243 32.49 16.47 6.99
CA LYS A 243 33.85 16.18 7.44
C LYS A 243 33.87 15.35 8.74
N ALA A 244 32.97 15.66 9.67
CA ALA A 244 32.80 14.91 10.91
C ALA A 244 32.46 13.43 10.65
N MET A 245 31.56 13.15 9.69
CA MET A 245 31.19 11.78 9.34
C MET A 245 32.31 11.04 8.61
N GLN A 246 33.05 11.73 7.74
CA GLN A 246 34.25 11.16 7.10
C GLN A 246 35.28 10.73 8.15
N ASP A 247 35.60 11.61 9.10
CA ASP A 247 36.59 11.32 10.14
C ASP A 247 36.13 10.14 11.02
N ARG A 248 34.82 10.07 11.32
CA ARG A 248 34.23 8.98 12.09
C ARG A 248 34.40 7.61 11.41
N VAL A 249 34.12 7.50 10.11
CA VAL A 249 34.28 6.21 9.40
C VAL A 249 35.74 5.84 9.15
N ILE A 250 36.60 6.82 8.85
CA ILE A 250 38.03 6.59 8.56
C ILE A 250 38.76 6.11 9.82
N GLN A 251 38.41 6.62 11.00
CA GLN A 251 39.04 6.25 12.26
C GLN A 251 38.45 4.97 12.89
N HIS A 252 37.34 4.45 12.36
CA HIS A 252 36.66 3.31 12.93
C HIS A 252 37.34 1.99 12.54
N LYS A 253 37.81 1.22 13.53
CA LYS A 253 38.57 -0.02 13.29
C LYS A 253 37.77 -1.13 12.59
N GLY A 254 36.45 -1.14 12.77
CA GLY A 254 35.54 -2.10 12.12
C GLY A 254 35.03 -1.67 10.75
N ILE A 255 35.58 -0.60 10.16
CA ILE A 255 35.18 -0.10 8.85
C ILE A 255 36.41 -0.03 7.92
N THR A 256 36.25 -0.46 6.67
CA THR A 256 37.21 -0.17 5.60
C THR A 256 36.52 0.61 4.50
N VAL A 257 37.07 1.77 4.17
CA VAL A 257 36.59 2.61 3.07
C VAL A 257 37.30 2.22 1.77
N HIS A 258 36.52 1.88 0.76
CA HIS A 258 36.99 1.54 -0.58
C HIS A 258 36.62 2.69 -1.52
N TYR A 259 37.59 3.58 -1.78
CA TYR A 259 37.43 4.64 -2.78
C TYR A 259 37.51 4.10 -4.20
N ASN A 260 37.03 4.87 -5.17
CA ASN A 260 36.98 4.50 -6.59
C ASN A 260 36.39 3.10 -6.81
N THR A 261 35.44 2.67 -5.98
CA THR A 261 34.95 1.29 -6.00
C THR A 261 33.47 1.26 -6.33
N GLU A 262 33.13 0.61 -7.43
CA GLU A 262 31.77 0.37 -7.89
C GLU A 262 31.39 -1.11 -7.66
N CYS A 263 30.19 -1.36 -7.14
CA CYS A 263 29.62 -2.71 -7.10
C CYS A 263 28.92 -2.97 -8.44
N VAL A 264 29.46 -3.88 -9.24
CA VAL A 264 28.95 -4.17 -10.59
C VAL A 264 27.99 -5.36 -10.62
N ASP A 265 28.13 -6.30 -9.69
CA ASP A 265 27.22 -7.44 -9.55
C ASP A 265 27.33 -8.09 -8.16
N ALA A 266 26.40 -8.99 -7.86
CA ALA A 266 26.36 -9.81 -6.65
C ALA A 266 26.21 -11.29 -7.00
N LEU A 267 26.77 -12.17 -6.17
CA LEU A 267 26.79 -13.62 -6.41
C LEU A 267 26.22 -14.38 -5.22
N PRO A 268 25.27 -15.31 -5.43
CA PRO A 268 24.73 -16.13 -4.36
C PRO A 268 25.77 -17.13 -3.84
N ASN A 269 25.62 -17.52 -2.58
CA ASN A 269 26.26 -18.70 -2.00
C ASN A 269 25.43 -19.97 -2.29
N SER A 270 25.87 -21.11 -1.78
CA SER A 270 25.19 -22.40 -1.96
C SER A 270 23.77 -22.49 -1.40
N LYS A 271 23.37 -21.56 -0.52
CA LYS A 271 22.01 -21.46 0.04
C LYS A 271 21.12 -20.45 -0.68
N GLY A 272 21.60 -19.85 -1.78
CA GLY A 272 20.86 -18.83 -2.53
C GLY A 272 20.78 -17.46 -1.86
N LEU A 273 21.59 -17.22 -0.81
CA LEU A 273 21.76 -15.91 -0.17
C LEU A 273 22.99 -15.21 -0.74
N LEU A 274 23.12 -13.90 -0.56
CA LEU A 274 24.33 -13.16 -0.94
C LEU A 274 25.59 -13.81 -0.34
N GLY A 275 26.59 -14.08 -1.19
CA GLY A 275 27.87 -14.67 -0.78
C GLY A 275 29.08 -13.81 -1.14
N SER A 276 29.02 -13.05 -2.23
CA SER A 276 30.10 -12.15 -2.61
C SER A 276 29.62 -11.05 -3.57
N LEU A 277 30.39 -9.96 -3.64
CA LEU A 277 30.22 -8.86 -4.57
C LEU A 277 31.32 -8.91 -5.64
N LYS A 278 30.93 -8.60 -6.87
CA LYS A 278 31.84 -8.25 -7.95
C LYS A 278 32.02 -6.74 -7.93
N LEU A 279 33.25 -6.30 -7.69
CA LEU A 279 33.62 -4.90 -7.60
C LEU A 279 34.49 -4.51 -8.79
N ARG A 280 34.39 -3.26 -9.22
CA ARG A 280 35.26 -2.64 -10.21
C ARG A 280 35.89 -1.38 -9.64
N ASP A 281 37.18 -1.24 -9.82
CA ASP A 281 37.87 0.02 -9.56
C ASP A 281 37.61 0.99 -10.72
N THR A 282 37.05 2.15 -10.41
CA THR A 282 36.65 3.16 -11.42
C THR A 282 37.83 3.97 -11.96
N ALA A 283 39.01 3.90 -11.34
CA ALA A 283 40.19 4.62 -11.78
C ALA A 283 40.98 3.84 -12.83
N ASN A 284 41.05 2.50 -12.73
CA ASN A 284 41.84 1.67 -13.62
C ASN A 284 41.06 0.52 -14.31
N GLY A 285 39.83 0.24 -13.89
CA GLY A 285 38.97 -0.79 -14.45
C GLY A 285 39.15 -2.19 -13.86
N ASP A 286 40.05 -2.37 -12.88
CA ASP A 286 40.35 -3.67 -12.29
C ASP A 286 39.12 -4.25 -11.58
N GLU A 287 38.84 -5.53 -11.82
CA GLU A 287 37.75 -6.24 -11.18
C GLU A 287 38.25 -7.12 -10.03
N ARG A 288 37.56 -7.09 -8.89
CA ARG A 288 37.86 -7.94 -7.74
C ARG A 288 36.60 -8.51 -7.11
N ARG A 289 36.76 -9.60 -6.37
CA ARG A 289 35.68 -10.19 -5.57
C ARG A 289 35.83 -9.79 -4.11
N LEU A 290 34.73 -9.44 -3.46
CA LEU A 290 34.66 -9.20 -2.02
C LEU A 290 33.62 -10.16 -1.41
N ASN A 291 34.05 -11.00 -0.47
CA ASN A 291 33.13 -11.90 0.22
C ASN A 291 32.44 -11.15 1.35
N VAL A 292 31.12 -11.00 1.25
CA VAL A 292 30.26 -10.37 2.26
C VAL A 292 28.90 -11.07 2.25
N LYS A 293 28.22 -11.06 3.39
CA LYS A 293 26.86 -11.64 3.53
C LYS A 293 25.76 -10.59 3.37
N GLY A 294 26.10 -9.31 3.45
CA GLY A 294 25.16 -8.20 3.31
C GLY A 294 25.66 -7.10 2.37
N LEU A 295 24.74 -6.48 1.63
CA LEU A 295 24.93 -5.30 0.81
C LEU A 295 23.81 -4.30 1.11
N PHE A 296 24.16 -3.13 1.64
CA PHE A 296 23.24 -2.09 2.05
C PHE A 296 23.39 -0.84 1.19
N TYR A 297 22.28 -0.29 0.70
CA TYR A 297 22.27 0.89 -0.17
C TYR A 297 22.07 2.19 0.61
N GLY A 298 23.18 2.88 0.90
CA GLY A 298 23.20 4.23 1.48
C GLY A 298 23.17 5.35 0.42
N ILE A 299 22.50 5.14 -0.73
CA ILE A 299 22.49 6.08 -1.87
C ILE A 299 21.25 7.00 -1.91
N GLY A 300 20.41 6.93 -0.89
CA GLY A 300 19.27 7.83 -0.66
C GLY A 300 17.98 7.38 -1.33
N HIS A 301 16.95 8.21 -1.20
CA HIS A 301 15.60 7.95 -1.69
C HIS A 301 15.17 9.01 -2.71
N THR A 302 14.18 8.68 -3.53
CA THR A 302 13.48 9.60 -4.43
C THR A 302 12.06 9.78 -3.90
N PRO A 303 11.65 10.97 -3.44
CA PRO A 303 10.28 11.21 -3.01
C PRO A 303 9.30 11.06 -4.17
N ASN A 304 8.12 10.48 -3.92
CA ASN A 304 7.11 10.21 -4.94
C ASN A 304 6.21 11.44 -5.16
N SER A 305 6.83 12.61 -5.40
CA SER A 305 6.19 13.92 -5.50
C SER A 305 5.90 14.41 -6.91
N LYS A 306 6.39 13.69 -7.94
CA LYS A 306 6.34 14.13 -9.35
C LYS A 306 4.93 14.50 -9.83
N ILE A 307 3.90 13.79 -9.36
CA ILE A 307 2.50 14.02 -9.75
C ILE A 307 1.96 15.38 -9.31
N TYR A 308 2.61 16.06 -8.34
CA TYR A 308 2.18 17.35 -7.82
C TYR A 308 2.75 18.53 -8.62
N GLY A 309 3.80 18.30 -9.42
CA GLY A 309 4.45 19.33 -10.23
C GLY A 309 4.81 20.56 -9.41
N ASN A 310 4.43 21.75 -9.91
CA ASN A 310 4.68 23.02 -9.24
C ASN A 310 3.53 23.49 -8.34
N GLN A 311 2.53 22.63 -8.08
CA GLN A 311 1.34 23.01 -7.30
C GLN A 311 1.63 23.09 -5.79
N ILE A 312 2.74 22.49 -5.35
CA ILE A 312 3.18 22.45 -3.95
C ILE A 312 4.67 22.73 -3.89
N GLU A 313 5.11 23.44 -2.85
CA GLU A 313 6.52 23.72 -2.59
C GLU A 313 7.28 22.42 -2.29
N LEU A 314 8.33 22.17 -3.09
CA LEU A 314 9.26 21.06 -2.91
C LEU A 314 10.65 21.62 -2.58
N ASP A 315 11.42 20.88 -1.78
CA ASP A 315 12.83 21.19 -1.59
C ASP A 315 13.67 20.82 -2.82
N SER A 316 14.98 21.12 -2.78
CA SER A 316 15.88 20.84 -3.90
C SER A 316 16.07 19.35 -4.20
N ALA A 317 15.71 18.46 -3.27
CA ALA A 317 15.72 17.01 -3.44
C ALA A 317 14.35 16.45 -3.88
N GLY A 318 13.32 17.29 -3.95
CA GLY A 318 11.97 16.97 -4.37
C GLY A 318 11.02 16.56 -3.23
N TYR A 319 11.42 16.67 -1.97
CA TYR A 319 10.54 16.38 -0.83
C TYR A 319 9.55 17.53 -0.63
N VAL A 320 8.34 17.21 -0.20
CA VAL A 320 7.33 18.25 0.10
C VAL A 320 7.77 19.05 1.32
N VAL A 321 7.80 20.37 1.21
CA VAL A 321 8.10 21.25 2.35
C VAL A 321 6.87 21.33 3.25
N VAL A 322 7.05 21.01 4.54
CA VAL A 322 5.97 21.02 5.54
C VAL A 322 6.25 21.98 6.69
N LYS A 323 5.17 22.56 7.23
CA LYS A 323 5.15 23.37 8.46
C LYS A 323 4.18 22.75 9.46
N ASP A 324 4.44 22.97 10.75
CA ASP A 324 3.62 22.44 11.85
C ASP A 324 3.34 20.93 11.75
N GLY A 325 4.31 20.16 11.24
CA GLY A 325 4.26 18.70 11.14
C GLY A 325 3.57 18.13 9.89
N SER A 326 2.58 18.80 9.29
CA SER A 326 1.88 18.25 8.11
C SER A 326 1.36 19.26 7.09
N LYS A 327 1.37 20.57 7.38
CA LYS A 327 0.81 21.58 6.47
C LYS A 327 1.77 21.84 5.32
N THR A 328 1.30 21.76 4.08
CA THR A 328 2.11 22.14 2.91
C THR A 328 2.03 23.65 2.65
N SER A 329 2.65 24.11 1.56
CA SER A 329 2.50 25.49 1.07
C SER A 329 1.08 25.84 0.64
N LEU A 330 0.23 24.84 0.38
CA LEU A 330 -1.15 25.03 -0.05
C LEU A 330 -2.12 24.60 1.06
N GLU A 331 -2.95 25.54 1.49
CA GLU A 331 -3.97 25.28 2.51
C GLU A 331 -4.91 24.13 2.07
N GLY A 332 -5.40 23.32 3.00
CA GLY A 332 -6.24 22.15 2.70
C GLY A 332 -5.52 20.98 2.03
N VAL A 333 -4.23 21.11 1.70
CA VAL A 333 -3.36 20.01 1.26
C VAL A 333 -2.27 19.76 2.32
N PHE A 334 -2.17 18.51 2.74
CA PHE A 334 -1.31 18.07 3.83
C PHE A 334 -0.39 16.95 3.35
N SER A 335 0.78 16.78 3.98
CA SER A 335 1.74 15.72 3.64
C SER A 335 2.05 14.86 4.85
N ALA A 336 2.27 13.56 4.62
CA ALA A 336 2.57 12.57 5.65
C ALA A 336 3.61 11.54 5.16
N GLY A 337 4.40 11.03 6.11
CA GLY A 337 5.41 10.01 5.90
C GLY A 337 6.61 10.49 5.10
N ASP A 338 7.30 9.53 4.48
CA ASP A 338 8.56 9.72 3.77
C ASP A 338 8.49 10.71 2.59
N LEU A 339 7.29 11.16 2.20
CA LEU A 339 7.12 12.19 1.17
C LEU A 339 7.70 13.55 1.61
N HIS A 340 7.74 13.81 2.92
CA HIS A 340 8.40 14.98 3.50
C HIS A 340 9.46 14.62 4.55
N ASP A 341 9.42 13.42 5.14
CA ASP A 341 10.41 12.95 6.10
C ASP A 341 11.63 12.34 5.40
N GLN A 342 12.70 13.13 5.29
CA GLN A 342 13.99 12.66 4.75
C GLN A 342 14.97 12.20 5.84
N GLU A 343 14.66 12.42 7.11
CA GLU A 343 15.57 12.22 8.23
C GLU A 343 15.34 10.86 8.90
N TYR A 344 14.10 10.55 9.31
CA TYR A 344 13.81 9.34 10.08
C TYR A 344 13.45 8.15 9.18
N ARG A 345 12.48 8.31 8.27
CA ARG A 345 12.05 7.30 7.29
C ARG A 345 11.76 5.93 7.92
N GLN A 346 11.02 5.93 9.02
CA GLN A 346 10.61 4.70 9.71
C GLN A 346 9.10 4.51 9.58
N ALA A 347 8.66 3.26 9.52
CA ALA A 347 7.23 2.95 9.48
C ALA A 347 6.45 3.58 10.64
N ILE A 348 7.04 3.63 11.84
CA ILE A 348 6.42 4.22 13.02
C ILE A 348 6.38 5.76 12.98
N THR A 349 7.41 6.43 12.44
CA THR A 349 7.38 7.90 12.26
C THR A 349 6.39 8.27 11.17
N ALA A 350 6.33 7.49 10.08
CA ALA A 350 5.34 7.63 9.03
C ALA A 350 3.92 7.47 9.58
N ALA A 351 3.64 6.44 10.38
CA ALA A 351 2.35 6.27 11.04
C ALA A 351 2.00 7.47 11.93
N GLY A 352 2.95 7.94 12.75
CA GLY A 352 2.77 9.13 13.59
C GLY A 352 2.41 10.38 12.78
N SER A 353 3.12 10.64 11.68
CA SER A 353 2.83 11.76 10.78
C SER A 353 1.48 11.64 10.06
N GLY A 354 1.04 10.42 9.73
CA GLY A 354 -0.31 10.16 9.20
C GLY A 354 -1.40 10.55 10.19
N CYS A 355 -1.21 10.25 11.48
CA CYS A 355 -2.10 10.71 12.55
C CYS A 355 -2.13 12.24 12.63
N MET A 356 -0.96 12.91 12.62
CA MET A 356 -0.88 14.38 12.64
C MET A 356 -1.63 15.01 11.46
N ALA A 357 -1.45 14.46 10.24
CA ALA A 357 -2.13 14.95 9.05
C ALA A 357 -3.65 14.82 9.14
N ALA A 358 -4.17 13.68 9.60
CA ALA A 358 -5.62 13.47 9.74
C ALA A 358 -6.26 14.39 10.77
N ILE A 359 -5.63 14.61 11.93
CA ILE A 359 -6.13 15.56 12.94
C ILE A 359 -6.09 17.00 12.40
N THR A 360 -5.06 17.34 11.63
CA THR A 360 -4.95 18.66 11.02
C THR A 360 -6.03 18.87 9.96
N VAL A 361 -6.36 17.84 9.17
CA VAL A 361 -7.49 17.85 8.22
C VAL A 361 -8.81 18.07 8.95
N GLU A 362 -9.09 17.33 10.03
CA GLU A 362 -10.33 17.48 10.81
C GLU A 362 -10.51 18.94 11.28
N ARG A 363 -9.45 19.53 11.84
CA ARG A 363 -9.45 20.94 12.27
C ARG A 363 -9.69 21.88 11.10
N TYR A 364 -8.96 21.70 9.99
CA TYR A 364 -9.12 22.50 8.79
C TYR A 364 -10.56 22.48 8.26
N LEU A 365 -11.15 21.29 8.14
CA LEU A 365 -12.52 21.14 7.66
C LEU A 365 -13.53 21.79 8.62
N THR A 366 -13.31 21.68 9.92
CA THR A 366 -14.17 22.29 10.95
C THR A 366 -14.07 23.83 10.92
N GLU A 367 -12.86 24.37 10.93
CA GLU A 367 -12.61 25.83 10.93
C GLU A 367 -13.17 26.52 9.68
N ASN A 368 -13.22 25.80 8.55
CA ASN A 368 -13.75 26.30 7.28
C ASN A 368 -15.23 25.94 7.02
N ASN A 369 -15.91 25.29 7.98
CA ASN A 369 -17.30 24.80 7.83
C ASN A 369 -17.49 23.90 6.58
N LEU A 370 -16.50 23.07 6.26
CA LEU A 370 -16.51 22.13 5.14
C LEU A 370 -16.80 20.69 5.56
N LEU A 371 -16.79 20.41 6.87
CA LEU A 371 -16.95 19.06 7.41
C LEU A 371 -18.39 18.57 7.25
N ILE A 372 -18.54 17.41 6.62
CA ILE A 372 -19.79 16.65 6.57
C ILE A 372 -19.60 15.35 7.36
N GLU A 373 -20.34 15.16 8.46
CA GLU A 373 -20.20 13.96 9.28
C GLU A 373 -20.87 12.74 8.63
N TYR A 374 -20.16 11.61 8.64
CA TYR A 374 -20.64 10.31 8.21
C TYR A 374 -20.71 9.35 9.38
N HIS A 375 -21.92 9.15 9.90
CA HIS A 375 -22.15 8.17 10.94
C HIS A 375 -22.29 6.78 10.31
N GLN A 376 -21.35 5.90 10.63
CA GLN A 376 -21.48 4.49 10.25
C GLN A 376 -22.81 3.95 10.79
N SER A 377 -23.58 3.28 9.92
CA SER A 377 -24.67 2.45 10.44
C SER A 377 -24.03 1.44 11.39
N LYS A 378 -24.56 1.31 12.61
CA LYS A 378 -24.06 0.33 13.59
C LYS A 378 -24.24 -1.07 13.00
N GLN A 379 -23.29 -1.55 12.21
CA GLN A 379 -23.08 -2.98 12.09
C GLN A 379 -22.79 -3.43 13.51
N LYS A 380 -23.67 -4.26 14.08
CA LYS A 380 -23.38 -4.95 15.34
C LYS A 380 -21.96 -5.49 15.17
N ALA A 381 -21.03 -5.03 16.00
CA ALA A 381 -19.76 -5.70 16.14
C ALA A 381 -20.11 -7.16 16.42
N GLN A 382 -19.99 -8.01 15.39
CA GLN A 382 -20.05 -9.43 15.61
C GLN A 382 -18.91 -9.67 16.60
N PRO A 383 -19.18 -10.29 17.77
CA PRO A 383 -18.09 -10.73 18.63
C PRO A 383 -17.16 -11.50 17.71
N ALA A 384 -15.86 -11.18 17.73
CA ALA A 384 -14.87 -11.80 16.87
C ALA A 384 -15.23 -13.28 16.76
N SER A 385 -15.89 -13.63 15.65
CA SER A 385 -16.07 -15.02 15.30
C SER A 385 -14.64 -15.49 15.32
N LYS A 386 -14.35 -16.55 16.07
CA LYS A 386 -13.23 -17.39 15.69
C LYS A 386 -13.37 -17.50 14.19
N THR A 387 -12.47 -16.88 13.45
CA THR A 387 -12.30 -17.20 12.04
C THR A 387 -12.03 -18.68 12.12
N VAL A 388 -13.06 -19.44 11.75
CA VAL A 388 -12.85 -20.72 11.12
C VAL A 388 -11.74 -20.40 10.12
N GLU A 389 -10.56 -20.97 10.34
CA GLU A 389 -9.50 -20.96 9.35
C GLU A 389 -10.19 -21.18 8.01
N ASP A 390 -9.95 -20.27 7.04
CA ASP A 390 -10.55 -20.31 5.72
C ASP A 390 -10.50 -21.76 5.21
N ALA A 391 -11.64 -22.46 5.27
CA ALA A 391 -11.78 -23.69 4.53
C ALA A 391 -11.77 -23.24 3.07
N GLU A 392 -10.68 -23.53 2.37
CA GLU A 392 -10.64 -23.36 0.92
C GLU A 392 -11.87 -24.09 0.33
N PRO A 393 -12.62 -23.45 -0.58
CA PRO A 393 -13.77 -24.08 -1.19
C PRO A 393 -13.33 -25.38 -1.86
N GLU A 394 -13.99 -26.49 -1.50
CA GLU A 394 -13.71 -27.80 -2.08
C GLU A 394 -14.05 -27.79 -3.58
N ALA A 395 -13.27 -28.50 -4.38
CA ALA A 395 -13.53 -28.64 -5.81
C ALA A 395 -14.92 -29.25 -6.04
N GLU A 396 -15.68 -28.67 -6.96
CA GLU A 396 -17.03 -29.15 -7.26
C GLU A 396 -17.00 -30.52 -7.96
N ASP A 397 -18.04 -31.30 -7.71
CA ASP A 397 -18.31 -32.57 -8.35
C ASP A 397 -19.73 -32.59 -8.94
N SER A 398 -20.18 -33.75 -9.42
CA SER A 398 -21.51 -33.87 -10.05
C SER A 398 -22.68 -33.62 -9.09
N GLU A 399 -22.46 -33.68 -7.77
CA GLU A 399 -23.51 -33.46 -6.77
C GLU A 399 -23.54 -32.02 -6.27
N THR A 400 -22.40 -31.32 -6.31
CA THR A 400 -22.24 -29.95 -5.77
C THR A 400 -22.24 -28.85 -6.84
N PHE A 401 -22.11 -29.20 -8.12
CA PHE A 401 -22.12 -28.25 -9.24
C PHE A 401 -23.52 -27.70 -9.57
N ASP A 402 -23.67 -26.37 -9.58
CA ASP A 402 -24.87 -25.65 -10.04
C ASP A 402 -24.52 -24.66 -11.15
N ILE A 403 -24.89 -24.97 -12.39
CA ILE A 403 -24.57 -24.16 -13.58
C ILE A 403 -25.10 -22.72 -13.51
N GLU A 404 -26.12 -22.42 -12.71
CA GLU A 404 -26.64 -21.06 -12.62
C GLU A 404 -25.78 -20.17 -11.72
N ALA A 405 -24.93 -20.76 -10.87
CA ALA A 405 -24.01 -20.03 -10.02
C ALA A 405 -22.99 -19.24 -10.85
N THR A 406 -22.63 -18.06 -10.36
CA THR A 406 -21.67 -17.18 -11.05
C THR A 406 -20.22 -17.62 -10.78
N LYS A 407 -19.95 -18.28 -9.67
CA LYS A 407 -18.61 -18.69 -9.23
C LYS A 407 -18.53 -20.18 -9.00
N HIS A 408 -17.43 -20.77 -9.44
CA HIS A 408 -17.17 -22.19 -9.33
C HIS A 408 -15.72 -22.53 -9.01
N TYR A 409 -15.49 -23.75 -8.56
CA TYR A 409 -14.16 -24.23 -8.16
C TYR A 409 -13.80 -25.58 -8.78
N GLY A 410 -12.57 -25.67 -9.28
CA GLY A 410 -11.95 -26.92 -9.70
C GLY A 410 -12.23 -27.39 -11.14
N GLN A 411 -11.53 -28.44 -11.54
CA GLN A 411 -11.51 -28.94 -12.91
C GLN A 411 -12.87 -29.42 -13.45
N PHE A 412 -13.74 -29.96 -12.60
CA PHE A 412 -15.05 -30.48 -13.03
C PHE A 412 -15.94 -29.35 -13.53
N ALA A 413 -16.08 -28.29 -12.73
CA ALA A 413 -16.83 -27.09 -13.10
C ALA A 413 -16.25 -26.45 -14.36
N LEU A 414 -14.92 -26.35 -14.47
CA LEU A 414 -14.28 -25.82 -15.69
C LEU A 414 -14.68 -26.61 -16.94
N ARG A 415 -14.58 -27.94 -16.89
CA ARG A 415 -14.92 -28.81 -18.05
C ARG A 415 -16.39 -28.68 -18.41
N LYS A 416 -17.29 -28.68 -17.43
CA LYS A 416 -18.72 -28.50 -17.64
C LYS A 416 -19.04 -27.16 -18.30
N LEU A 417 -18.54 -26.08 -17.73
CA LEU A 417 -18.81 -24.73 -18.21
C LEU A 417 -18.18 -24.46 -19.57
N TYR A 418 -17.00 -24.99 -19.84
CA TYR A 418 -16.38 -24.85 -21.16
C TYR A 418 -17.23 -25.46 -22.30
N HIS A 419 -18.02 -26.50 -22.01
CA HIS A 419 -18.87 -27.16 -22.99
C HIS A 419 -20.32 -26.66 -22.99
N GLU A 420 -20.85 -26.31 -21.82
CA GLU A 420 -22.29 -26.09 -21.60
C GLU A 420 -22.66 -24.61 -21.36
N SER A 421 -21.70 -23.75 -20.98
CA SER A 421 -21.97 -22.32 -20.72
C SER A 421 -22.15 -21.51 -22.00
N ASP A 422 -23.15 -20.63 -22.01
CA ASP A 422 -23.35 -19.57 -23.01
C ASP A 422 -22.78 -18.21 -22.56
N ARG A 423 -22.38 -18.10 -21.28
CA ARG A 423 -21.77 -16.92 -20.66
C ARG A 423 -20.26 -16.84 -20.94
N VAL A 424 -19.68 -15.65 -20.76
CA VAL A 424 -18.22 -15.47 -20.82
C VAL A 424 -17.59 -16.27 -19.68
N LEU A 425 -16.65 -17.16 -20.00
CA LEU A 425 -16.00 -18.01 -19.02
C LEU A 425 -14.63 -17.42 -18.64
N MET A 426 -14.51 -16.96 -17.40
CA MET A 426 -13.27 -16.45 -16.83
C MET A 426 -12.66 -17.48 -15.89
N VAL A 427 -11.47 -17.96 -16.21
CA VAL A 427 -10.76 -19.01 -15.46
C VAL A 427 -9.54 -18.39 -14.80
N MET A 428 -9.52 -18.32 -13.47
CA MET A 428 -8.36 -17.88 -12.71
C MET A 428 -7.56 -19.08 -12.20
N TYR A 429 -6.30 -19.15 -12.60
CA TYR A 429 -5.31 -20.08 -12.11
C TYR A 429 -4.57 -19.46 -10.92
N SER A 430 -4.61 -20.17 -9.81
CA SER A 430 -4.34 -19.69 -8.46
C SER A 430 -3.53 -20.74 -7.69
N SER A 431 -2.88 -20.35 -6.59
CA SER A 431 -2.18 -21.28 -5.69
C SER A 431 -2.34 -20.80 -4.23
N PRO A 432 -2.50 -21.70 -3.24
CA PRO A 432 -2.69 -21.34 -1.83
C PRO A 432 -1.59 -20.42 -1.27
N THR A 433 -0.36 -20.62 -1.73
CA THR A 433 0.82 -19.86 -1.28
C THR A 433 1.06 -18.56 -2.06
N CYS A 434 0.21 -18.25 -3.04
CA CYS A 434 0.38 -17.11 -3.93
C CYS A 434 -0.17 -15.80 -3.33
N GLY A 435 0.72 -14.97 -2.79
CA GLY A 435 0.39 -13.62 -2.28
C GLY A 435 -0.31 -12.71 -3.30
N PRO A 436 0.14 -12.61 -4.57
CA PRO A 436 -0.57 -11.83 -5.59
C PRO A 436 -1.96 -12.36 -5.92
N CYS A 437 -2.20 -13.68 -5.82
CA CYS A 437 -3.50 -14.30 -6.05
C CYS A 437 -4.52 -13.83 -5.00
N ARG A 438 -4.13 -13.78 -3.73
CA ARG A 438 -4.98 -13.24 -2.63
C ARG A 438 -5.40 -11.78 -2.86
N ARG A 439 -4.61 -11.01 -3.61
CA ARG A 439 -4.95 -9.62 -3.99
C ARG A 439 -5.86 -9.55 -5.22
N LEU A 440 -5.67 -10.45 -6.18
CA LEU A 440 -6.47 -10.47 -7.41
C LEU A 440 -7.91 -10.98 -7.16
N LYS A 441 -8.11 -11.99 -6.31
CA LYS A 441 -9.43 -12.60 -6.07
C LYS A 441 -10.52 -11.58 -5.69
N PRO A 442 -10.35 -10.71 -4.66
CA PRO A 442 -11.40 -9.75 -4.30
C PRO A 442 -11.66 -8.69 -5.39
N MET A 443 -10.68 -8.44 -6.26
CA MET A 443 -10.84 -7.51 -7.37
C MET A 443 -11.63 -8.16 -8.53
N LEU A 444 -11.29 -9.40 -8.89
CA LEU A 444 -12.07 -10.17 -9.87
C LEU A 444 -13.50 -10.41 -9.37
N ASP A 445 -13.68 -10.68 -8.08
CA ASP A 445 -15.01 -10.83 -7.48
C ASP A 445 -15.91 -9.62 -7.76
N LYS A 446 -15.36 -8.41 -7.64
CA LYS A 446 -16.09 -7.17 -7.96
C LYS A 446 -16.41 -7.09 -9.46
N VAL A 447 -15.47 -7.44 -10.33
CA VAL A 447 -15.71 -7.45 -11.78
C VAL A 447 -16.78 -8.49 -12.15
N VAL A 448 -16.67 -9.71 -11.64
CA VAL A 448 -17.65 -10.79 -11.87
C VAL A 448 -19.04 -10.37 -11.40
N GLN A 449 -19.14 -9.71 -10.24
CA GLN A 449 -20.39 -9.20 -9.72
C GLN A 449 -20.99 -8.07 -10.58
N GLU A 450 -20.17 -7.24 -11.22
CA GLU A 450 -20.64 -6.20 -12.15
C GLU A 450 -21.30 -6.80 -13.41
N TYR A 451 -20.87 -8.00 -13.83
CA TYR A 451 -21.42 -8.76 -14.96
C TYR A 451 -22.13 -10.03 -14.51
N ASP A 452 -22.76 -10.00 -13.33
CA ASP A 452 -23.55 -11.12 -12.81
C ASP A 452 -24.57 -11.59 -13.85
N SER A 453 -24.79 -12.90 -13.99
CA SER A 453 -25.55 -13.56 -15.07
C SER A 453 -24.97 -13.47 -16.50
N LYS A 454 -23.84 -12.79 -16.73
CA LYS A 454 -23.15 -12.74 -18.04
C LYS A 454 -21.77 -13.39 -18.05
N VAL A 455 -21.19 -13.63 -16.88
CA VAL A 455 -19.87 -14.23 -16.68
C VAL A 455 -19.99 -15.44 -15.77
N HIS A 456 -19.31 -16.52 -16.11
CA HIS A 456 -18.95 -17.58 -15.17
C HIS A 456 -17.50 -17.42 -14.78
N TYR A 457 -17.24 -17.46 -13.48
CA TYR A 457 -15.92 -17.42 -12.91
C TYR A 457 -15.55 -18.79 -12.36
N VAL A 458 -14.41 -19.33 -12.77
CA VAL A 458 -13.89 -20.59 -12.25
C VAL A 458 -12.51 -20.35 -11.65
N GLU A 459 -12.31 -20.76 -10.41
CA GLU A 459 -11.00 -20.81 -9.80
C GLU A 459 -10.40 -22.22 -9.93
N ILE A 460 -9.18 -22.29 -10.44
CA ILE A 460 -8.37 -23.51 -10.49
C ILE A 460 -7.17 -23.33 -9.57
N ASP A 461 -7.06 -24.17 -8.55
CA ASP A 461 -5.83 -24.33 -7.79
C ASP A 461 -4.85 -25.20 -8.58
N ILE A 462 -3.72 -24.62 -8.99
CA ILE A 462 -2.71 -25.34 -9.77
C ILE A 462 -1.98 -26.43 -8.96
N VAL A 463 -2.08 -26.41 -7.63
CA VAL A 463 -1.53 -27.45 -6.75
C VAL A 463 -2.46 -28.67 -6.72
N ALA A 464 -3.77 -28.44 -6.68
CA ALA A 464 -4.78 -29.48 -6.71
C ALA A 464 -5.01 -30.06 -8.12
N ASP A 465 -4.98 -29.21 -9.16
CA ASP A 465 -5.26 -29.56 -10.56
C ASP A 465 -4.07 -29.24 -11.50
N PRO A 466 -2.87 -29.84 -11.31
CA PRO A 466 -1.67 -29.48 -12.07
C PRO A 466 -1.79 -29.78 -13.57
N GLU A 467 -2.47 -30.86 -13.95
CA GLU A 467 -2.67 -31.26 -15.35
C GLU A 467 -3.51 -30.23 -16.13
N ILE A 468 -4.48 -29.60 -15.47
CA ILE A 468 -5.32 -28.55 -16.09
C ILE A 468 -4.50 -27.29 -16.33
N ALA A 469 -3.66 -26.91 -15.36
CA ALA A 469 -2.77 -25.76 -15.50
C ALA A 469 -1.75 -25.97 -16.64
N GLU A 470 -1.18 -27.17 -16.74
CA GLU A 470 -0.25 -27.55 -17.82
C GLU A 470 -0.94 -27.52 -19.19
N ALA A 471 -2.11 -28.16 -19.33
CA ALA A 471 -2.87 -28.16 -20.58
C ALA A 471 -3.30 -26.76 -21.01
N ALA A 472 -3.56 -25.86 -20.05
CA ALA A 472 -3.88 -24.46 -20.30
C ALA A 472 -2.66 -23.58 -20.64
N GLY A 473 -1.44 -24.12 -20.54
CA GLY A 473 -0.19 -23.39 -20.80
C GLY A 473 0.14 -22.33 -19.73
N VAL A 474 -0.23 -22.58 -18.48
CA VAL A 474 -0.02 -21.63 -17.36
C VAL A 474 1.41 -21.74 -16.84
N ALA A 475 2.21 -20.70 -17.06
CA ALA A 475 3.62 -20.64 -16.65
C ALA A 475 3.84 -19.99 -15.26
N GLY A 476 2.78 -19.45 -14.63
CA GLY A 476 2.86 -18.82 -13.31
C GLY A 476 1.50 -18.37 -12.80
N THR A 477 1.40 -18.02 -11.51
CA THR A 477 0.17 -17.57 -10.87
C THR A 477 0.30 -16.14 -10.30
N PRO A 478 -0.78 -15.33 -10.28
CA PRO A 478 -2.08 -15.64 -10.89
C PRO A 478 -2.03 -15.50 -12.41
N THR A 479 -2.79 -16.33 -13.10
CA THR A 479 -3.08 -16.15 -14.54
C THR A 479 -4.57 -16.27 -14.73
N THR A 480 -5.17 -15.34 -15.46
CA THR A 480 -6.59 -15.40 -15.81
C THR A 480 -6.74 -15.61 -17.31
N GLN A 481 -7.49 -16.62 -17.71
CA GLN A 481 -7.85 -16.88 -19.11
C GLN A 481 -9.33 -16.61 -19.31
N ILE A 482 -9.69 -15.83 -20.33
CA ILE A 482 -11.08 -15.51 -20.64
C ILE A 482 -11.46 -16.17 -21.94
N PHE A 483 -12.56 -16.90 -21.93
CA PHE A 483 -13.12 -17.64 -23.05
C PHE A 483 -14.53 -17.18 -23.35
N TYR A 484 -14.91 -17.23 -24.63
CA TYR A 484 -16.30 -17.06 -25.04
C TYR A 484 -16.54 -17.90 -26.30
N LYS A 485 -17.65 -18.64 -26.34
CA LYS A 485 -17.97 -19.55 -27.46
C LYS A 485 -16.83 -20.50 -27.84
N LYS A 486 -16.13 -21.03 -26.83
CA LYS A 486 -14.98 -21.95 -26.93
C LYS A 486 -13.69 -21.34 -27.49
N GLU A 487 -13.70 -20.05 -27.85
CA GLU A 487 -12.50 -19.31 -28.24
C GLU A 487 -11.87 -18.65 -27.01
N ARG A 488 -10.54 -18.69 -26.92
CA ARG A 488 -9.78 -17.99 -25.87
C ARG A 488 -9.53 -16.56 -26.30
N LEU A 489 -10.23 -15.61 -25.70
CA LEU A 489 -10.15 -14.19 -26.03
C LEU A 489 -8.87 -13.54 -25.51
N LYS A 490 -8.48 -13.85 -24.27
CA LYS A 490 -7.32 -13.23 -23.62
C LYS A 490 -6.68 -14.13 -22.58
N VAL A 491 -5.36 -14.00 -22.45
CA VAL A 491 -4.57 -14.50 -21.32
C VAL A 491 -3.97 -13.30 -20.59
N LEU A 492 -4.28 -13.17 -19.31
CA LEU A 492 -3.84 -12.08 -18.45
C LEU A 492 -2.97 -12.68 -17.34
N SER A 493 -1.65 -12.54 -17.48
CA SER A 493 -0.68 -13.03 -16.49
C SER A 493 -0.37 -11.96 -15.44
N GLY A 494 -0.38 -12.35 -14.17
CA GLY A 494 -0.18 -11.47 -13.03
C GLY A 494 -1.45 -10.70 -12.63
N VAL A 495 -1.28 -9.70 -11.76
CA VAL A 495 -2.37 -8.82 -11.34
C VAL A 495 -2.54 -7.71 -12.39
N LYS A 496 -3.75 -7.53 -12.91
CA LYS A 496 -4.12 -6.55 -13.96
C LYS A 496 -5.16 -5.57 -13.46
N MET A 497 -5.37 -4.43 -14.12
CA MET A 497 -6.41 -3.48 -13.70
C MET A 497 -7.81 -4.05 -13.97
N LYS A 498 -8.83 -3.60 -13.23
CA LYS A 498 -10.23 -3.99 -13.49
C LYS A 498 -10.66 -3.66 -14.91
N SER A 499 -10.26 -2.49 -15.40
CA SER A 499 -10.54 -2.00 -16.76
C SER A 499 -10.11 -3.01 -17.83
N GLU A 500 -8.95 -3.66 -17.69
CA GLU A 500 -8.48 -4.68 -18.63
C GLU A 500 -9.42 -5.91 -18.67
N TYR A 501 -9.98 -6.33 -17.52
CA TYR A 501 -10.96 -7.41 -17.48
C TYR A 501 -12.30 -6.99 -18.06
N ARG A 502 -12.77 -5.78 -17.73
CA ARG A 502 -14.00 -5.19 -18.28
C ARG A 502 -13.96 -5.11 -19.78
N GLU A 503 -12.88 -4.56 -20.34
CA GLU A 503 -12.68 -4.40 -21.78
C GLU A 503 -12.83 -5.74 -22.52
N VAL A 504 -12.22 -6.81 -21.99
CA VAL A 504 -12.33 -8.14 -22.59
C VAL A 504 -13.76 -8.69 -22.47
N ILE A 505 -14.40 -8.57 -21.30
CA ILE A 505 -15.78 -9.05 -21.09
C ILE A 505 -16.76 -8.29 -22.00
N GLU A 506 -16.66 -6.96 -22.06
CA GLU A 506 -17.50 -6.08 -22.87
C GLU A 506 -17.35 -6.37 -24.36
N SER A 507 -16.11 -6.58 -24.83
CA SER A 507 -15.84 -6.97 -26.21
C SER A 507 -16.50 -8.31 -26.59
N ALA A 508 -16.64 -9.23 -25.62
CA ALA A 508 -17.23 -10.55 -25.83
C ALA A 508 -18.78 -10.52 -25.87
N ILE A 509 -19.40 -9.74 -24.99
CA ILE A 509 -20.88 -9.70 -24.84
C ILE A 509 -21.59 -8.76 -25.81
N GLY A 510 -20.84 -7.95 -26.59
CA GLY A 510 -21.42 -7.12 -27.66
C GLY A 510 -22.35 -6.01 -27.17
N ALA A 511 -22.02 -5.34 -26.06
CA ALA A 511 -22.72 -4.14 -25.60
C ALA A 511 -22.04 -2.87 -26.17
N PRO A 512 -22.80 -1.78 -26.46
CA PRO A 512 -22.23 -0.56 -27.02
C PRO A 512 -21.25 0.06 -26.02
N ALA A 513 -20.14 0.56 -26.53
CA ALA A 513 -19.13 1.28 -25.76
C ALA A 513 -19.78 2.33 -24.83
N PRO A 514 -19.23 2.58 -23.63
CA PRO A 514 -19.57 3.81 -22.92
C PRO A 514 -19.32 4.98 -23.87
N ALA A 515 -20.27 5.91 -23.94
CA ALA A 515 -20.28 7.00 -24.90
C ALA A 515 -18.91 7.69 -24.97
N THR A 516 -18.17 7.43 -26.05
CA THR A 516 -16.96 8.17 -26.40
C THR A 516 -17.41 9.56 -26.85
N GLU A 517 -17.21 10.57 -26.00
CA GLU A 517 -17.17 11.95 -26.47
C GLU A 517 -16.14 12.05 -27.61
N ALA A 518 -16.56 12.68 -28.70
CA ALA A 518 -15.77 12.80 -29.92
C ALA A 518 -14.40 13.47 -29.64
N PRO A 519 -13.32 13.07 -30.34
CA PRO A 519 -12.04 13.74 -30.21
C PRO A 519 -12.18 15.22 -30.58
N ALA A 520 -11.70 16.09 -29.69
CA ALA A 520 -11.58 17.52 -29.95
C ALA A 520 -10.78 17.76 -31.25
N PRO A 521 -11.17 18.74 -32.09
CA PRO A 521 -10.48 19.00 -33.34
C PRO A 521 -9.02 19.35 -33.09
N VAL A 522 -8.13 18.66 -33.80
CA VAL A 522 -6.69 18.91 -33.83
C VAL A 522 -6.44 20.36 -34.22
N ALA A 523 -5.82 21.12 -33.33
CA ALA A 523 -5.34 22.46 -33.64
C ALA A 523 -4.22 22.38 -34.71
N PRO A 524 -4.21 23.24 -35.73
CA PRO A 524 -3.19 23.21 -36.77
C PRO A 524 -1.81 23.55 -36.19
N GLU A 525 -0.80 22.78 -36.60
CA GLU A 525 0.61 23.00 -36.25
C GLU A 525 1.08 24.43 -36.59
N PRO A 526 1.94 25.05 -35.76
CA PRO A 526 2.48 26.36 -36.03
C PRO A 526 3.47 26.30 -37.21
N VAL A 527 3.13 27.00 -38.29
CA VAL A 527 4.00 27.25 -39.44
C VAL A 527 5.28 27.94 -38.96
N GLY A 528 6.42 27.30 -39.23
CA GLY A 528 7.75 27.80 -38.90
C GLY A 528 8.00 29.20 -39.47
N ALA A 529 8.40 30.13 -38.59
CA ALA A 529 8.88 31.43 -38.98
C ALA A 529 10.23 31.31 -39.71
N SER A 530 10.20 31.54 -41.01
CA SER A 530 11.40 31.70 -41.83
C SER A 530 12.13 32.99 -41.45
N SER A 531 13.39 32.85 -41.07
CA SER A 531 14.40 33.90 -41.05
C SER A 531 14.53 34.60 -42.41
N GLY A 532 14.49 35.94 -42.45
CA GLY A 532 15.04 36.67 -43.60
C GLY A 532 14.63 38.13 -43.81
N LYS A 533 15.50 39.05 -43.35
CA LYS A 533 15.88 40.33 -43.98
C LYS A 533 14.79 41.41 -44.21
N ARG A 534 14.79 42.45 -43.38
CA ARG A 534 15.49 43.74 -43.59
C ARG A 534 15.32 44.65 -42.38
#